data_AF-G5QKT2-F1
#
_entry.id   AF-G5QKT2-F1
#
_cell.length_a   1.000
_cell.length_b   1.000
_cell.length_c   1.000
_cell.angle_alpha   90.00
_cell.angle_beta   90.00
_cell.angle_gamma   90.00
#
_symmetry.space_group_name_H-M   'P 1'
#
loop_
_entity.id
_entity.type
_entity.pdbx_description
1 polymer ?
#
loop_
_entity_poly.entity_id
_entity_poly.type
_entity_poly.pdbx_seq_one_letter_code
_entity_poly.pdbx_strand_id
1 'polypeptide(L)' 'MARWVAGAGYAVCVDFLDERQVRRWSDERKAAARRRNLERRVNRIAPLFADELIERELETRPAYFLGKSAR' A
#
# COMPACT_ATOMS: atom_id res chain seq x y z
N MET A 1 -29.58 23.63 -28.09
CA MET A 1 -28.78 22.53 -27.50
C MET A 1 -29.29 22.25 -26.11
N ALA A 2 -29.59 21.00 -25.77
CA ALA A 2 -30.07 20.61 -24.45
C ALA A 2 -28.95 20.78 -23.41
N ARG A 3 -29.26 21.46 -22.30
CA ARG A 3 -28.32 21.65 -21.18
C ARG A 3 -28.31 20.40 -20.30
N TRP A 4 -27.15 20.08 -19.75
CA TRP A 4 -26.95 18.97 -18.82
C TRP A 4 -27.79 19.13 -17.54
N VAL A 5 -28.32 18.02 -16.99
CA VAL A 5 -29.13 17.98 -15.76
C VAL A 5 -28.46 17.05 -14.73
N ALA A 6 -28.36 17.49 -13.47
CA ALA A 6 -27.81 16.68 -12.38
C ALA A 6 -28.72 15.48 -12.08
N GLY A 7 -28.12 14.29 -11.90
CA GLY A 7 -28.85 13.04 -11.63
C GLY A 7 -29.19 12.19 -12.86
N ALA A 8 -28.73 12.57 -14.06
CA ALA A 8 -28.98 11.84 -15.31
C ALA A 8 -28.21 10.50 -15.47
N GLY A 9 -27.66 9.95 -14.40
CA GLY A 9 -27.07 8.60 -14.38
C GLY A 9 -25.62 8.46 -14.87
N TYR A 10 -24.95 9.55 -15.23
CA TYR A 10 -23.53 9.53 -15.59
C TYR A 10 -22.70 10.46 -14.69
N ALA A 11 -21.52 9.96 -14.28
CA ALA A 11 -20.52 10.72 -13.55
C ALA A 11 -19.38 11.09 -14.52
N VAL A 12 -19.02 12.36 -14.57
CA VAL A 12 -17.85 12.84 -15.30
C VAL A 12 -16.76 13.13 -14.26
N CYS A 13 -15.78 12.23 -14.17
CA CYS A 13 -14.59 12.45 -13.35
C CYS A 13 -13.52 13.11 -14.22
N VAL A 14 -13.07 14.29 -13.83
CA VAL A 14 -11.93 14.96 -14.45
C VAL A 14 -10.80 14.93 -13.43
N ASP A 15 -9.86 14.01 -13.61
CA ASP A 15 -8.62 14.00 -12.85
C ASP A 15 -7.55 14.76 -13.64
N PHE A 16 -7.04 15.83 -13.04
CA PHE A 16 -5.88 16.54 -13.56
C PHE A 16 -4.64 15.79 -13.08
N LEU A 17 -3.92 15.18 -14.01
CA LEU A 17 -2.63 14.58 -13.73
C LEU A 17 -1.67 15.70 -13.33
N ASP A 18 -1.33 15.75 -12.05
CA ASP A 18 -0.30 16.64 -11.55
C ASP A 18 1.07 16.09 -12.00
N GLU A 19 1.90 16.90 -12.65
CA GLU A 19 3.26 16.54 -13.10
C GLU A 19 4.25 16.35 -11.94
N ARG A 20 3.76 16.23 -10.70
CA ARG A 20 4.59 15.97 -9.53
C ARG A 20 5.38 14.68 -9.73
N GLN A 21 6.71 14.83 -9.71
CA GLN A 21 7.63 13.71 -9.76
C GLN A 21 7.25 12.68 -8.68
N VAL A 22 7.03 11.43 -9.10
CA VAL A 22 6.68 10.33 -8.21
C VAL A 22 7.76 10.22 -7.12
N ARG A 23 7.38 10.53 -5.87
CA ARG A 23 8.27 10.40 -4.71
C ARG A 23 8.50 8.92 -4.42
N ARG A 24 9.56 8.36 -5.01
CA ARG A 24 9.99 6.98 -4.76
C ARG A 24 10.55 6.88 -3.34
N TRP A 25 10.09 5.89 -2.60
CA TRP A 25 10.70 5.57 -1.31
C TRP A 25 12.07 4.95 -1.51
N SER A 26 12.99 5.24 -0.59
CA SER A 26 14.21 4.46 -0.45
C SER A 26 13.86 3.02 -0.05
N ASP A 27 14.75 2.08 -0.34
CA ASP A 27 14.53 0.67 -0.03
C ASP A 27 14.39 0.45 1.48
N GLU A 28 15.12 1.20 2.32
CA GLU A 28 15.02 1.15 3.79
C GLU A 28 13.65 1.64 4.26
N ARG A 29 13.17 2.77 3.72
CA ARG A 29 11.86 3.32 4.07
C ARG A 29 10.74 2.38 3.64
N LYS A 30 10.91 1.72 2.50
CA LYS A 30 9.99 0.69 1.98
C LYS A 30 10.00 -0.57 2.83
N ALA A 31 11.18 -1.03 3.26
CA ALA A 31 11.34 -2.14 4.19
C ALA A 31 10.62 -1.87 5.52
N ALA A 32 10.88 -0.71 6.13
CA ALA A 32 10.27 -0.29 7.38
C ALA A 32 8.73 -0.22 7.29
N ALA A 33 8.21 0.36 6.19
CA ALA A 33 6.77 0.44 5.96
C ALA A 33 6.14 -0.96 5.80
N ARG A 34 6.80 -1.87 5.08
CA ARG A 34 6.33 -3.25 4.89
C ARG A 34 6.27 -4.02 6.22
N ARG A 35 7.29 -3.89 7.08
CA ARG A 35 7.31 -4.50 8.41
C ARG A 35 6.19 -3.97 9.29
N ARG A 36 6.04 -2.65 9.37
CA ARG A 36 4.95 -2.00 10.15
C ARG A 36 3.56 -2.43 9.67
N ASN A 37 3.37 -2.57 8.36
CA ASN A 37 2.09 -3.02 7.81
C ASN A 37 1.83 -4.50 8.12
N LEU A 38 2.86 -5.35 8.11
CA LEU A 38 2.75 -6.74 8.52
C LEU A 38 2.33 -6.83 10.00
N GLU A 39 3.07 -6.15 10.88
CA GLU A 39 2.77 -6.11 12.32
C GLU A 39 1.32 -5.68 12.58
N ARG A 40 0.87 -4.58 11.98
CA ARG A 40 -0.52 -4.10 12.14
C ARG A 40 -1.54 -5.10 11.62
N ARG A 41 -1.28 -5.72 10.46
CA ARG A 41 -2.21 -6.67 9.86
C ARG A 41 -2.34 -7.93 10.71
N VAL A 42 -1.22 -8.46 11.20
CA VAL A 42 -1.20 -9.66 12.02
C VAL A 42 -1.82 -9.39 13.38
N ASN A 43 -1.44 -8.30 14.07
CA ASN A 43 -2.04 -7.92 15.35
C ASN A 43 -3.57 -7.74 15.26
N ARG A 44 -4.07 -7.29 14.11
CA ARG A 44 -5.51 -7.16 13.89
C ARG A 44 -6.23 -8.49 13.68
N ILE A 45 -5.60 -9.47 13.03
CA ILE A 45 -6.25 -10.72 12.63
C ILE A 45 -6.05 -11.81 13.70
N ALA A 46 -4.83 -11.92 14.26
CA ALA A 46 -4.44 -12.97 15.18
C ALA A 46 -3.49 -12.39 16.25
N PRO A 47 -4.01 -11.59 17.20
CA PRO A 47 -3.19 -10.93 18.22
C PRO A 47 -2.45 -11.93 19.11
N LEU A 48 -3.07 -13.08 19.41
CA LEU A 48 -2.49 -14.09 20.30
C LEU A 48 -1.27 -14.81 19.70
N PHE A 49 -1.16 -14.85 18.38
CA PHE A 49 -0.06 -15.51 17.65
C PHE A 49 0.75 -14.49 16.86
N ALA A 50 0.70 -13.21 17.24
CA ALA A 50 1.20 -12.16 16.38
C ALA A 50 2.70 -12.28 16.13
N ASP A 51 3.47 -12.53 17.18
CA ASP A 51 4.92 -12.59 17.10
C ASP A 51 5.40 -13.79 16.25
N GLU A 52 4.88 -15.00 16.51
CA GLU A 52 5.20 -16.20 15.71
C GLU A 52 4.85 -16.04 14.23
N LEU A 53 3.69 -15.47 13.91
CA LEU A 53 3.25 -15.27 12.53
C LEU A 53 4.07 -14.18 11.83
N ILE A 54 4.51 -13.15 12.54
CA ILE A 54 5.40 -12.12 12.00
C ILE A 54 6.76 -12.73 11.69
N GLU A 55 7.37 -13.46 12.63
CA GLU A 55 8.68 -14.08 12.44
C GLU A 55 8.67 -15.06 11.26
N ARG A 56 7.68 -15.96 11.22
CA ARG A 56 7.53 -16.91 10.12
C ARG A 56 7.39 -16.24 8.75
N GLU A 57 6.62 -15.16 8.65
CA GLU A 57 6.44 -14.45 7.38
C GLU A 57 7.72 -13.69 6.98
N LEU A 58 8.46 -13.14 7.94
CA LEU A 58 9.76 -12.51 7.70
C LEU A 58 10.79 -13.53 7.17
N GLU A 59 10.80 -14.75 7.71
CA GLU A 59 11.65 -15.86 7.27
C GLU A 59 11.25 -16.43 5.91
N THR A 60 9.95 -16.50 5.63
CA THR A 60 9.42 -17.05 4.37
C THR A 60 9.75 -16.12 3.19
N ARG A 61 9.75 -14.79 3.42
CA ARG A 61 9.91 -13.78 2.35
C ARG A 61 10.90 -12.67 2.69
N PRO A 62 12.18 -13.00 3.01
CA PRO A 62 13.15 -12.01 3.48
C PRO A 62 13.43 -10.94 2.43
N ALA A 63 13.49 -11.32 1.15
CA ALA A 63 13.72 -10.38 0.05
C ALA A 63 12.66 -9.27 -0.06
N TYR A 64 11.40 -9.58 0.27
CA TYR A 64 10.32 -8.60 0.26
C TYR A 64 10.45 -7.60 1.41
N PHE A 65 10.79 -8.06 2.62
CA PHE A 65 10.91 -7.20 3.81
C PHE A 65 12.26 -6.51 3.96
N LEU A 66 13.27 -6.92 3.20
CA LEU A 66 14.53 -6.18 3.04
C LEU A 66 14.40 -4.94 2.14
N GLY A 67 13.23 -4.72 1.54
CA GLY A 67 12.97 -3.52 0.75
C GLY A 67 13.62 -3.50 -0.62
N LYS A 68 14.42 -4.52 -0.98
CA LYS A 68 15.09 -4.63 -2.28
C LYS A 68 14.08 -4.39 -3.41
N SER A 69 14.25 -3.28 -4.11
CA SER A 69 13.64 -3.12 -5.42
C SER A 69 14.50 -3.91 -6.41
N ALA A 70 13.93 -4.89 -7.09
CA ALA A 70 14.57 -5.42 -8.30
C ALA A 70 14.63 -4.24 -9.27
N ARG A 71 15.80 -3.60 -9.33
CA ARG A 71 16.12 -2.53 -10.27
C ARG A 71 16.82 -3.14 -11.46
#